data_AF-A0A2A5VTC3-F1
#
_entry.id   AF-A0A2A5VTC3-F1
#
_cell.length_a   1.000
_cell.length_b   1.000
_cell.length_c   1.000
_cell.angle_alpha   90.00
_cell.angle_beta   90.00
_cell.angle_gamma   90.00
#
_symmetry.space_group_name_H-M   'P 1'
#
loop_
_entity.id
_entity.type
_entity.pdbx_description
1 polymer ?
#
loop_
_entity_poly.entity_id
_entity_poly.type
_entity_poly.pdbx_seq_one_letter_code
_entity_poly.pdbx_strand_id
1 'polypeptide(L)'
;MDEAVRDLLALRAVKLRPAEDAPEIHGFRCMGVAERVPELGEDPGSMVHVWHVPVDILPLSSTEIERWSVDAPGGRHWILSERPFDEATLDSLKSIDVVIWGPERMARWIGEAVLTGDLVAHSPSLDAHSNIEHDEVLIAEPISPVVALRPLVELDSWLIQRGWDDANTSPVLLSARLWVVDGCLKGPEGGMESCVWNIVEDPWSGSLSIHKPEDELLHPPKLRMIDPPGESWTDLRGMPTDLLKLLDQRKQGEPDSDTGPVSSIMLEWWRLDPDSTSLSEGSLAIPGWIIDADGLETRALHGRNGRLYEIE
;
A
#
# COMPACT_ATOMS: atom_id res chain seq x y z
N MET A 1 -7.62 17.04 -7.72
CA MET A 1 -7.22 18.01 -6.68
C MET A 1 -6.93 19.38 -7.29
N ASP A 2 -6.22 19.43 -8.42
CA ASP A 2 -5.87 20.66 -9.15
C ASP A 2 -7.09 21.56 -9.44
N GLU A 3 -8.24 20.98 -9.82
CA GLU A 3 -9.51 21.71 -10.02
C GLU A 3 -10.03 22.34 -8.72
N ALA A 4 -10.09 21.58 -7.62
CA ALA A 4 -10.48 22.10 -6.32
C ALA A 4 -9.55 23.22 -5.83
N VAL A 5 -8.24 23.09 -6.10
CA VAL A 5 -7.28 24.17 -5.81
C VAL A 5 -7.56 25.40 -6.68
N ARG A 6 -7.88 25.24 -7.97
CA ARG A 6 -8.27 26.36 -8.86
C ARG A 6 -9.55 27.05 -8.39
N ASP A 7 -10.55 26.28 -7.99
CA ASP A 7 -11.82 26.81 -7.49
C ASP A 7 -11.63 27.58 -6.17
N LEU A 8 -10.82 27.05 -5.25
CA LEU A 8 -10.44 27.73 -4.01
C LEU A 8 -9.66 29.04 -4.26
N LEU A 9 -8.78 29.05 -5.26
CA LEU A 9 -8.10 30.28 -5.68
C LEU A 9 -9.10 31.31 -6.23
N ALA A 10 -10.05 30.88 -7.05
CA ALA A 10 -11.10 31.75 -7.60
C ALA A 10 -11.99 32.36 -6.50
N LEU A 11 -12.30 31.60 -5.44
CA LEU A 11 -13.07 32.07 -4.28
C LEU A 11 -12.37 33.20 -3.50
N ARG A 12 -11.03 33.22 -3.49
CA ARG A 12 -10.23 34.34 -2.94
C ARG A 12 -10.01 35.49 -3.92
N ALA A 13 -10.77 35.53 -5.02
CA ALA A 13 -10.60 36.48 -6.12
C ALA A 13 -9.22 36.42 -6.80
N VAL A 14 -8.49 35.31 -6.65
CA VAL A 14 -7.23 35.05 -7.35
C VAL A 14 -7.58 34.52 -8.75
N LYS A 15 -7.57 35.41 -9.74
CA LYS A 15 -7.80 35.04 -11.14
C LYS A 15 -6.50 34.58 -11.77
N LEU A 16 -6.40 33.28 -12.03
CA LEU A 16 -5.29 32.69 -12.78
C LEU A 16 -5.47 32.97 -14.27
N ARG A 17 -4.46 33.57 -14.89
CA ARG A 17 -4.27 33.59 -16.35
C ARG A 17 -3.42 32.40 -16.75
N PRO A 18 -3.66 31.79 -17.93
CA PRO A 18 -2.80 30.74 -18.44
C PRO A 18 -1.37 31.27 -18.60
N ALA A 19 -0.40 30.47 -18.16
CA ALA A 19 1.01 30.73 -18.34
C ALA A 19 1.48 29.97 -19.58
N GLU A 20 1.25 30.53 -20.77
CA GLU A 20 1.51 29.83 -22.05
C GLU A 20 2.99 29.46 -22.25
N ASP A 21 3.90 30.18 -21.58
CA ASP A 21 5.36 29.96 -21.63
C ASP A 21 5.91 29.29 -20.36
N ALA A 22 5.06 28.70 -19.50
CA ALA A 22 5.55 28.06 -18.29
C ALA A 22 6.34 26.77 -18.60
N PRO A 23 7.56 26.61 -18.05
CA PRO A 23 8.35 25.41 -18.25
C PRO A 23 7.72 24.21 -17.56
N GLU A 24 7.86 23.04 -18.17
CA GLU A 24 7.48 21.77 -17.57
C GLU A 24 8.56 21.34 -16.57
N ILE A 25 8.28 21.53 -15.29
CA ILE A 25 9.21 21.20 -14.20
C ILE A 25 8.68 19.95 -13.50
N HIS A 26 9.46 18.88 -13.50
CA HIS A 26 9.07 17.62 -12.87
C HIS A 26 8.71 17.83 -11.39
N GLY A 27 7.52 17.39 -11.00
CA GLY A 27 6.99 17.53 -9.63
C GLY A 27 6.33 18.88 -9.32
N PHE A 28 6.39 19.86 -10.22
CA PHE A 28 5.78 21.19 -10.06
C PHE A 28 4.87 21.51 -11.24
N ARG A 29 3.56 21.57 -11.00
CA ARG A 29 2.59 21.96 -12.03
C ARG A 29 2.34 23.46 -11.97
N CYS A 30 2.60 24.17 -13.07
CA CYS A 30 2.22 25.58 -13.17
C CYS A 30 0.70 25.69 -13.33
N MET A 31 0.03 26.30 -12.36
CA MET A 31 -1.41 26.51 -12.39
C MET A 31 -1.78 27.75 -13.21
N GLY A 32 -0.86 28.71 -13.29
CA GLY A 32 -1.01 29.95 -14.04
C GLY A 32 -0.41 31.13 -13.31
N VAL A 33 -0.71 32.33 -13.81
CA VAL A 33 -0.22 33.59 -13.25
C VAL A 33 -1.37 34.39 -12.65
N ALA A 34 -1.20 34.86 -11.43
CA ALA A 34 -2.13 35.74 -10.74
C ALA A 34 -1.57 37.17 -10.63
N GLU A 35 -2.42 38.17 -10.83
CA GLU A 35 -2.04 39.58 -10.62
C GLU A 35 -1.95 39.95 -9.12
N ARG A 36 -2.67 39.21 -8.26
CA ARG A 36 -2.73 39.45 -6.81
C ARG A 36 -2.86 38.14 -6.06
N VAL A 37 -2.03 37.95 -5.04
CA VAL A 37 -2.12 36.88 -4.06
C VAL A 37 -2.07 37.53 -2.67
N PRO A 38 -3.12 37.42 -1.83
CA PRO A 38 -3.19 38.12 -0.53
C PRO A 38 -2.00 37.85 0.40
N GLU A 39 -1.40 36.67 0.29
CA GLU A 39 -0.31 36.15 1.12
C GLU A 39 1.06 36.75 0.81
N LEU A 40 1.24 37.27 -0.41
CA LEU A 40 2.51 37.85 -0.89
C LEU A 40 2.51 39.39 -0.82
N GLY A 41 1.47 39.99 -0.23
CA GLY A 41 1.31 41.44 -0.11
C GLY A 41 0.92 42.15 -1.42
N GLU A 42 0.42 43.37 -1.27
CA GLU A 42 -0.05 44.20 -2.40
C GLU A 42 1.08 45.03 -2.99
N ASP A 43 2.01 44.40 -3.70
CA ASP A 43 2.87 45.14 -4.63
C ASP A 43 2.13 45.28 -5.97
N PRO A 44 1.71 46.50 -6.36
CA PRO A 44 0.95 46.71 -7.58
C PRO A 44 1.77 46.33 -8.81
N GLY A 45 1.26 45.40 -9.63
CA GLY A 45 1.83 45.03 -10.92
C GLY A 45 2.83 43.86 -10.91
N SER A 46 3.13 43.27 -9.76
CA SER A 46 4.00 42.10 -9.71
C SER A 46 3.19 40.80 -9.86
N MET A 47 3.36 40.15 -11.01
CA MET A 47 2.74 38.88 -11.37
C MET A 47 3.27 37.74 -10.50
N VAL A 48 2.36 36.92 -9.96
CA VAL A 48 2.69 35.76 -9.12
C VAL A 48 2.41 34.48 -9.88
N HIS A 49 3.43 33.66 -10.10
CA HIS A 49 3.27 32.31 -10.64
C HIS A 49 2.78 31.38 -9.54
N VAL A 50 1.65 30.72 -9.77
CA VAL A 50 1.07 29.76 -8.83
C VAL A 50 1.45 28.35 -9.28
N TRP A 51 2.05 27.59 -8.38
CA TRP A 51 2.51 26.23 -8.59
C TRP A 51 1.77 25.29 -7.66
N HIS A 52 1.47 24.11 -8.15
CA HIS A 52 0.91 23.03 -7.36
C HIS A 52 1.86 21.83 -7.39
N VAL A 53 2.23 21.37 -6.20
CA VAL A 53 3.04 20.16 -6.01
C VAL A 53 2.09 19.06 -5.52
N PRO A 54 1.78 18.07 -6.39
CA PRO A 54 0.82 17.02 -6.06
C PRO A 54 1.38 16.07 -5.00
N VAL A 55 0.49 15.25 -4.44
CA VAL A 55 0.87 14.17 -3.53
C VAL A 55 1.87 13.21 -4.18
N ASP A 56 2.87 12.78 -3.40
CA ASP A 56 3.84 11.77 -3.78
C ASP A 56 4.33 11.03 -2.52
N ILE A 57 5.00 9.90 -2.69
CA ILE A 57 5.45 9.00 -1.63
C ILE A 57 6.57 9.65 -0.79
N LEU A 58 7.41 10.48 -1.41
CA LEU A 58 8.55 11.13 -0.74
C LEU A 58 8.21 12.58 -0.37
N PRO A 59 8.75 13.11 0.75
CA PRO A 59 8.75 14.55 1.02
C PRO A 59 9.38 15.33 -0.14
N LEU A 60 8.99 16.58 -0.32
CA LEU A 60 9.59 17.46 -1.32
C LEU A 60 11.04 17.76 -0.91
N SER A 61 11.99 17.36 -1.77
CA SER A 61 13.42 17.44 -1.47
C SER A 61 14.04 18.79 -1.83
N SER A 62 15.17 19.13 -1.21
CA SER A 62 15.94 20.33 -1.56
C SER A 62 16.36 20.35 -3.02
N THR A 63 16.75 19.20 -3.58
CA THR A 63 17.17 19.07 -4.98
C THR A 63 16.03 19.35 -5.96
N GLU A 64 14.79 18.95 -5.63
CA GLU A 64 13.61 19.25 -6.44
C GLU A 64 13.31 20.75 -6.43
N ILE A 65 13.39 21.39 -5.26
CA ILE A 65 13.20 22.84 -5.09
C ILE A 65 14.29 23.63 -5.81
N GLU A 66 15.55 23.21 -5.71
CA GLU A 66 16.68 23.82 -6.42
C GLU A 66 16.51 23.70 -7.94
N ARG A 67 16.17 22.52 -8.45
CA ARG A 67 15.88 22.33 -9.88
C ARG A 67 14.74 23.23 -10.34
N TRP A 68 13.66 23.28 -9.58
CA TRP A 68 12.55 24.19 -9.84
C TRP A 68 13.03 25.65 -9.88
N SER A 69 13.88 26.08 -8.95
CA SER A 69 14.37 27.46 -8.90
C SER A 69 15.22 27.88 -10.11
N VAL A 70 15.89 26.93 -10.76
CA VAL A 70 16.71 27.16 -11.96
C VAL A 70 15.83 27.39 -13.18
N ASP A 71 14.79 26.58 -13.32
CA ASP A 71 13.92 26.58 -14.49
C ASP A 71 12.74 27.54 -14.33
N ALA A 72 12.39 27.95 -13.10
CA ALA A 72 11.25 28.82 -12.84
C ALA A 72 11.39 30.19 -13.54
N PRO A 73 10.31 30.72 -14.13
CA PRO A 73 10.32 32.04 -14.75
C PRO A 73 10.60 33.11 -13.69
N GLY A 74 11.21 34.24 -14.07
CA GLY A 74 11.46 35.32 -13.12
C GLY A 74 10.15 35.92 -12.58
N GLY A 75 10.12 36.27 -11.29
CA GLY A 75 8.98 36.93 -10.66
C GLY A 75 8.75 36.46 -9.23
N ARG A 76 7.50 36.59 -8.77
CA ARG A 76 7.05 36.07 -7.47
C ARG A 76 6.39 34.72 -7.68
N HIS A 77 6.54 33.84 -6.71
CA HIS A 77 6.06 32.46 -6.80
C HIS A 77 5.29 32.09 -5.56
N TRP A 78 4.16 31.43 -5.77
CA TRP A 78 3.40 30.81 -4.71
C TRP A 78 3.30 29.31 -4.98
N ILE A 79 3.88 28.51 -4.10
CA ILE A 79 3.90 27.05 -4.22
C ILE A 79 2.91 26.46 -3.22
N LEU A 80 1.97 25.67 -3.72
CA LEU A 80 0.99 24.93 -2.94
C LEU A 80 1.40 23.46 -2.94
N SER A 81 1.97 22.98 -1.83
CA SER A 81 2.48 21.62 -1.71
C SER A 81 1.62 20.71 -0.85
N GLU A 82 1.17 19.61 -1.46
CA GLU A 82 0.56 18.47 -0.75
C GLU A 82 1.62 17.55 -0.11
N ARG A 83 2.91 17.76 -0.44
CA ARG A 83 4.03 17.02 0.14
C ARG A 83 4.67 17.81 1.29
N PRO A 84 5.06 17.15 2.41
CA PRO A 84 5.82 17.79 3.46
C PRO A 84 7.21 18.17 2.95
N PHE A 85 7.81 19.21 3.53
CA PHE A 85 9.17 19.66 3.21
C PHE A 85 9.85 20.21 4.47
N ASP A 86 11.19 20.22 4.46
CA ASP A 86 11.97 20.84 5.54
C ASP A 86 12.14 22.35 5.27
N GLU A 87 11.73 23.21 6.20
CA GLU A 87 11.82 24.66 6.04
C GLU A 87 13.25 25.14 5.78
N ALA A 88 14.26 24.43 6.29
CA ALA A 88 15.66 24.74 6.01
C ALA A 88 16.02 24.66 4.52
N THR A 89 15.24 23.92 3.72
CA THR A 89 15.42 23.84 2.25
C THR A 89 15.00 25.13 1.53
N LEU A 90 14.29 26.03 2.19
CA LEU A 90 13.91 27.34 1.63
C LEU A 90 15.02 28.37 1.75
N ASP A 91 16.01 28.17 2.61
CA ASP A 91 17.16 29.06 2.74
C ASP A 91 18.03 29.12 1.46
N SER A 92 17.89 28.15 0.57
CA SER A 92 18.55 28.11 -0.73
C SER A 92 17.89 29.04 -1.77
N LEU A 93 16.64 29.48 -1.54
CA LEU A 93 15.83 30.25 -2.49
C LEU A 93 16.03 31.78 -2.39
N LYS A 94 17.09 32.27 -1.74
CA LYS A 94 17.30 33.70 -1.41
C LYS A 94 17.26 34.68 -2.60
N SER A 95 17.37 34.21 -3.83
CA SER A 95 17.29 35.03 -5.06
C SER A 95 15.89 35.12 -5.69
N ILE A 96 14.91 34.36 -5.19
CA ILE A 96 13.56 34.28 -5.75
C ILE A 96 12.55 34.59 -4.64
N ASP A 97 11.57 35.46 -4.93
CA ASP A 97 10.50 35.77 -3.99
C ASP A 97 9.45 34.65 -4.01
N VAL A 98 9.58 33.71 -3.07
CA VAL A 98 8.79 32.47 -2.97
C VAL A 98 8.05 32.42 -1.64
N VAL A 99 6.75 32.16 -1.70
CA VAL A 99 5.98 31.65 -0.57
C VAL A 99 5.58 30.21 -0.87
N ILE A 100 5.88 29.30 0.04
CA ILE A 100 5.43 27.90 -0.04
C ILE A 100 4.42 27.59 1.08
N TRP A 101 3.38 26.86 0.73
CA TRP A 101 2.40 26.31 1.67
C TRP A 101 2.59 24.81 1.72
N GLY A 102 2.82 24.30 2.93
CA GLY A 102 2.88 22.86 3.18
C GLY A 102 1.49 22.22 3.35
N PRO A 103 1.47 20.89 3.50
CA PRO A 103 0.25 20.10 3.52
C PRO A 103 -0.69 20.49 4.66
N GLU A 104 -0.16 20.85 5.83
CA GLU A 104 -0.97 21.26 6.99
C GLU A 104 -1.72 22.57 6.71
N ARG A 105 -1.04 23.52 6.05
CA ARG A 105 -1.63 24.82 5.72
C ARG A 105 -2.66 24.69 4.61
N MET A 106 -2.37 23.86 3.60
CA MET A 106 -3.34 23.54 2.54
C MET A 106 -4.56 22.81 3.09
N ALA A 107 -4.36 21.76 3.89
CA ALA A 107 -5.44 20.97 4.48
C ALA A 107 -6.35 21.83 5.37
N ARG A 108 -5.77 22.71 6.19
CA ARG A 108 -6.55 23.66 6.99
C ARG A 108 -7.35 24.64 6.11
N TRP A 109 -6.73 25.16 5.05
CA TRP A 109 -7.42 26.06 4.13
C TRP A 109 -8.60 25.39 3.41
N ILE A 110 -8.41 24.18 2.91
CA ILE A 110 -9.46 23.37 2.29
C ILE A 110 -10.56 23.05 3.31
N GLY A 111 -10.18 22.61 4.52
CA GLY A 111 -11.12 22.29 5.59
C GLY A 111 -11.95 23.49 6.04
N GLU A 112 -11.34 24.67 6.17
CA GLU A 112 -12.04 25.93 6.46
C GLU A 112 -13.08 26.24 5.37
N ALA A 113 -12.72 26.12 4.08
CA ALA A 113 -13.62 26.37 2.95
C ALA A 113 -14.79 25.37 2.89
N VAL A 114 -14.57 24.12 3.29
CA VAL A 114 -15.64 23.11 3.42
C VAL A 114 -16.59 23.48 4.56
N LEU A 115 -16.06 23.91 5.71
CA LEU A 115 -16.85 24.26 6.89
C LEU A 115 -17.65 25.55 6.71
N THR A 116 -17.15 26.52 5.95
CA THR A 116 -17.88 27.75 5.59
C THR A 116 -18.94 27.52 4.51
N GLY A 117 -18.91 26.35 3.85
CA GLY A 117 -19.80 26.02 2.74
C GLY A 117 -19.40 26.67 1.42
N ASP A 118 -18.22 27.29 1.35
CA ASP A 118 -17.66 27.87 0.12
C ASP A 118 -17.18 26.77 -0.85
N LEU A 119 -16.78 25.62 -0.30
CA LEU A 119 -16.47 24.41 -1.06
C LEU A 119 -17.45 23.30 -0.67
N VAL A 120 -18.18 22.78 -1.65
CA VAL A 120 -19.04 21.62 -1.45
C VAL A 120 -18.17 20.38 -1.55
N ALA A 121 -17.87 19.76 -0.41
CA ALA A 121 -17.21 18.47 -0.38
C ALA A 121 -18.19 17.41 -0.90
N HIS A 122 -18.04 17.05 -2.17
CA HIS A 122 -18.70 15.87 -2.71
C HIS A 122 -17.91 14.65 -2.23
N SER A 123 -18.53 13.77 -1.44
CA SER A 123 -18.14 12.36 -1.48
C SER A 123 -18.26 11.94 -2.95
N PRO A 124 -17.27 11.27 -3.56
CA PRO A 124 -17.33 10.92 -4.97
C PRO A 124 -18.68 10.23 -5.24
N SER A 125 -19.56 10.95 -5.91
CA SER A 125 -20.87 10.45 -6.28
C SER A 125 -20.64 9.51 -7.45
N LEU A 126 -21.01 8.24 -7.26
CA LEU A 126 -20.90 7.15 -8.22
C LEU A 126 -21.70 7.32 -9.52
N ASP A 127 -22.28 8.48 -9.80
CA ASP A 127 -23.18 8.68 -10.94
C ASP A 127 -22.70 9.80 -11.88
N ALA A 128 -21.84 9.43 -12.83
CA ALA A 128 -21.80 10.02 -14.18
C ALA A 128 -20.94 9.14 -15.11
N HIS A 129 -21.59 8.15 -15.72
CA HIS A 129 -20.99 7.32 -16.77
C HIS A 129 -20.63 8.15 -18.01
N SER A 130 -19.38 8.01 -18.47
CA SER A 130 -19.09 7.86 -19.89
C SER A 130 -17.95 6.86 -20.12
N ASN A 131 -18.35 5.60 -20.30
CA ASN A 131 -17.70 4.50 -21.03
C ASN A 131 -16.17 4.54 -21.17
N ILE A 132 -15.48 3.99 -20.18
CA ILE A 132 -14.37 3.06 -20.40
C ILE A 132 -14.57 1.94 -19.39
N GLU A 133 -14.78 0.71 -19.87
CA GLU A 133 -14.86 -0.49 -19.03
C GLU A 133 -13.54 -0.61 -18.24
N HIS A 134 -13.59 -0.35 -16.94
CA HIS A 134 -12.61 -0.80 -15.97
C HIS A 134 -13.41 -1.39 -14.82
N ASP A 135 -13.14 -2.67 -14.58
CA ASP A 135 -13.79 -3.51 -13.61
C ASP A 135 -13.76 -2.85 -12.21
N GLU A 136 -14.93 -2.70 -11.60
CA GLU A 136 -15.11 -2.08 -10.29
C GLU A 136 -14.59 -3.03 -9.21
N VAL A 137 -13.31 -2.90 -8.85
CA VAL A 137 -12.79 -3.50 -7.61
C VAL A 137 -13.42 -2.74 -6.44
N LEU A 138 -14.40 -3.39 -5.81
CA LEU A 138 -15.00 -2.97 -4.54
C LEU A 138 -13.91 -2.81 -3.48
N ILE A 139 -13.44 -1.59 -3.22
CA ILE A 139 -12.64 -1.30 -2.04
C ILE A 139 -13.59 -1.24 -0.85
N ALA A 140 -13.96 -2.41 -0.34
CA ALA A 140 -14.40 -2.52 1.03
C ALA A 140 -13.18 -2.22 1.91
N GLU A 141 -13.17 -1.09 2.63
CA GLU A 141 -12.18 -0.90 3.69
C GLU A 141 -12.31 -2.05 4.69
N PRO A 142 -11.29 -2.93 4.85
CA PRO A 142 -11.35 -3.91 5.91
C PRO A 142 -11.21 -3.16 7.24
N ILE A 143 -12.12 -3.46 8.15
CA ILE A 143 -12.22 -2.92 9.52
C ILE A 143 -11.01 -3.35 10.40
N SER A 144 -9.98 -3.97 9.80
CA SER A 144 -8.78 -4.50 10.44
C SER A 144 -7.55 -4.18 9.59
N PRO A 145 -6.38 -3.88 10.19
CA PRO A 145 -5.14 -3.69 9.45
C PRO A 145 -4.81 -4.97 8.67
N VAL A 146 -4.70 -4.87 7.34
CA VAL A 146 -4.27 -5.97 6.48
C VAL A 146 -2.82 -6.30 6.82
N VAL A 147 -2.56 -7.56 7.18
CA VAL A 147 -1.19 -8.05 7.39
C VAL A 147 -0.59 -8.35 6.02
N ALA A 148 0.58 -7.81 5.69
CA ALA A 148 1.26 -8.14 4.44
C ALA A 148 2.53 -8.94 4.70
N LEU A 149 2.80 -9.93 3.85
CA LEU A 149 4.03 -10.71 3.93
C LEU A 149 5.20 -10.01 3.21
N ARG A 150 6.42 -10.42 3.51
CA ARG A 150 7.63 -10.04 2.75
C ARG A 150 7.75 -10.88 1.48
N PRO A 151 8.24 -10.31 0.38
CA PRO A 151 8.62 -11.10 -0.78
C PRO A 151 9.82 -11.99 -0.43
N LEU A 152 9.82 -13.22 -0.94
CA LEU A 152 10.97 -14.12 -0.92
C LEU A 152 11.65 -14.20 -2.29
N VAL A 153 10.94 -13.81 -3.33
CA VAL A 153 11.44 -13.73 -4.71
C VAL A 153 12.06 -12.35 -4.91
N GLU A 154 13.28 -12.33 -5.43
CA GLU A 154 13.96 -11.12 -5.91
C GLU A 154 13.62 -10.98 -7.40
N LEU A 155 12.92 -9.90 -7.76
CA LEU A 155 12.29 -9.73 -9.07
C LEU A 155 13.33 -9.70 -10.19
N ASP A 156 14.42 -8.95 -10.01
CA ASP A 156 15.42 -8.73 -11.07
C ASP A 156 16.10 -10.06 -11.43
N SER A 157 16.54 -10.80 -10.40
CA SER A 157 17.10 -12.15 -10.56
C SER A 157 16.11 -13.10 -11.23
N TRP A 158 14.82 -12.99 -10.92
CA TRP A 158 13.79 -13.85 -11.49
C TRP A 158 13.55 -13.55 -12.98
N LEU A 159 13.50 -12.27 -13.36
CA LEU A 159 13.35 -11.82 -14.75
C LEU A 159 14.55 -12.25 -15.61
N ILE A 160 15.77 -12.03 -15.11
CA ILE A 160 17.02 -12.39 -15.82
C ILE A 160 17.08 -13.89 -16.12
N GLN A 161 16.69 -14.73 -15.16
CA GLN A 161 16.69 -16.19 -15.35
C GLN A 161 15.74 -16.66 -16.47
N ARG A 162 14.78 -15.83 -16.86
CA ARG A 162 13.82 -16.11 -17.93
C ARG A 162 14.07 -15.32 -19.21
N GLY A 163 15.09 -14.46 -19.23
CA GLY A 163 15.37 -13.57 -20.36
C GLY A 163 14.29 -12.52 -20.57
N TRP A 164 13.66 -12.07 -19.48
CA TRP A 164 12.61 -11.04 -19.46
C TRP A 164 13.12 -9.75 -18.82
N ASP A 165 14.39 -9.44 -19.05
CA ASP A 165 15.10 -8.32 -18.44
C ASP A 165 14.44 -6.96 -18.77
N ASP A 166 13.81 -6.88 -19.96
CA ASP A 166 13.15 -5.69 -20.48
C ASP A 166 11.62 -5.69 -20.29
N ALA A 167 11.07 -6.65 -19.52
CA ALA A 167 9.62 -6.74 -19.32
C ALA A 167 9.08 -5.60 -18.43
N ASN A 168 7.92 -5.07 -18.79
CA ASN A 168 7.23 -4.10 -17.96
C ASN A 168 6.69 -4.80 -16.71
N THR A 169 7.00 -4.26 -15.54
CA THR A 169 6.51 -4.80 -14.27
C THR A 169 5.80 -3.76 -13.43
N SER A 170 4.79 -4.18 -12.68
CA SER A 170 4.04 -3.33 -11.75
C SER A 170 3.79 -4.05 -10.43
N PRO A 171 4.19 -3.49 -9.28
CA PRO A 171 4.01 -4.16 -7.99
C PRO A 171 2.54 -4.17 -7.59
N VAL A 172 2.09 -5.31 -7.05
CA VAL A 172 0.72 -5.54 -6.59
C VAL A 172 0.72 -6.33 -5.28
N LEU A 173 -0.43 -6.35 -4.62
CA LEU A 173 -0.72 -7.26 -3.51
C LEU A 173 -1.69 -8.33 -3.99
N LEU A 174 -1.40 -9.57 -3.67
CA LEU A 174 -2.24 -10.73 -3.95
C LEU A 174 -3.06 -11.05 -2.69
N SER A 175 -4.37 -11.13 -2.84
CA SER A 175 -5.32 -11.38 -1.76
C SER A 175 -5.13 -12.80 -1.18
N ALA A 176 -5.07 -12.89 0.14
CA ALA A 176 -4.90 -14.12 0.92
C ALA A 176 -5.64 -14.00 2.27
N ARG A 177 -5.70 -15.09 3.03
CA ARG A 177 -6.32 -15.10 4.36
C ARG A 177 -5.35 -15.48 5.45
N LEU A 178 -5.54 -14.85 6.61
CA LEU A 178 -4.90 -15.23 7.86
C LEU A 178 -5.97 -15.82 8.77
N TRP A 179 -5.78 -17.06 9.19
CA TRP A 179 -6.69 -17.76 10.08
C TRP A 179 -6.06 -17.89 11.46
N VAL A 180 -6.78 -17.44 12.49
CA VAL A 180 -6.41 -17.75 13.87
C VAL A 180 -7.20 -18.98 14.29
N VAL A 181 -6.49 -20.05 14.61
CA VAL A 181 -7.05 -21.31 15.08
C VAL A 181 -6.74 -21.43 16.57
N ASP A 182 -7.78 -21.45 17.39
CA ASP A 182 -7.68 -21.73 18.83
C ASP A 182 -8.26 -23.12 19.10
N GLY A 183 -7.51 -23.98 19.77
CA GLY A 183 -7.96 -25.34 20.09
C GLY A 183 -7.03 -26.08 21.05
N CYS A 184 -7.33 -27.35 21.29
CA CYS A 184 -6.58 -28.19 22.21
C CYS A 184 -5.89 -29.34 21.47
N LEU A 185 -4.64 -29.61 21.81
CA LEU A 185 -3.94 -30.83 21.42
C LEU A 185 -4.20 -31.93 22.46
N LYS A 186 -4.51 -33.14 21.98
CA LYS A 186 -4.62 -34.38 22.77
C LYS A 186 -3.34 -35.19 22.65
N GLY A 187 -2.67 -35.43 23.76
CA GLY A 187 -1.53 -36.33 23.89
C GLY A 187 -1.95 -37.80 24.01
N PRO A 188 -1.00 -38.75 23.89
CA PRO A 188 -1.28 -40.19 23.94
C PRO A 188 -1.83 -40.65 25.29
N GLU A 189 -1.46 -40.00 26.39
CA GLU A 189 -1.93 -40.30 27.74
C GLU A 189 -3.21 -39.54 28.13
N GLY A 190 -3.89 -38.90 27.17
CA GLY A 190 -5.11 -38.14 27.40
C GLY A 190 -4.89 -36.74 27.97
N GLY A 191 -3.63 -36.28 28.05
CA GLY A 191 -3.29 -34.89 28.34
C GLY A 191 -3.89 -33.94 27.30
N MET A 192 -4.40 -32.79 27.74
CA MET A 192 -4.90 -31.73 26.86
C MET A 192 -4.10 -30.45 27.05
N GLU A 193 -3.77 -29.80 25.94
CA GLU A 193 -3.04 -28.54 25.94
C GLU A 193 -3.67 -27.54 24.98
N SER A 194 -4.05 -26.37 25.50
CA SER A 194 -4.57 -25.28 24.68
C SER A 194 -3.46 -24.61 23.88
N CYS A 195 -3.71 -24.36 22.60
CA CYS A 195 -2.77 -23.82 21.65
C CYS A 195 -3.50 -22.85 20.70
N VAL A 196 -2.77 -21.85 20.22
CA VAL A 196 -3.24 -20.90 19.21
C VAL A 196 -2.26 -20.92 18.05
N TRP A 197 -2.79 -21.04 16.84
CA TRP A 197 -2.02 -21.03 15.60
C TRP A 197 -2.51 -19.93 14.68
N ASN A 198 -1.58 -19.34 13.95
CA ASN A 198 -1.87 -18.42 12.85
C ASN A 198 -1.54 -19.15 11.55
N ILE A 199 -2.51 -19.32 10.66
CA ILE A 199 -2.36 -20.08 9.42
C ILE A 199 -2.60 -19.14 8.23
N VAL A 200 -1.64 -19.10 7.32
CA VAL A 200 -1.79 -18.46 6.01
C VAL A 200 -2.49 -19.43 5.08
N GLU A 201 -3.60 -18.99 4.52
CA GLU A 201 -4.23 -19.60 3.35
C GLU A 201 -3.84 -18.79 2.11
N ASP A 202 -3.07 -19.42 1.23
CA ASP A 202 -2.68 -18.87 -0.07
C ASP A 202 -3.58 -19.49 -1.16
N PRO A 203 -4.62 -18.77 -1.62
CA PRO A 203 -5.56 -19.26 -2.63
C PRO A 203 -4.92 -19.33 -4.03
N TRP A 204 -3.80 -18.65 -4.27
CA TRP A 204 -3.11 -18.68 -5.56
C TRP A 204 -2.41 -20.01 -5.76
N SER A 205 -1.75 -20.53 -4.72
CA SER A 205 -1.10 -21.84 -4.78
C SER A 205 -1.93 -22.99 -4.24
N GLY A 206 -3.08 -22.72 -3.63
CA GLY A 206 -3.92 -23.70 -2.94
C GLY A 206 -3.20 -24.31 -1.73
N SER A 207 -2.41 -23.51 -1.00
CA SER A 207 -1.57 -24.01 0.10
C SER A 207 -1.91 -23.39 1.45
N LEU A 208 -1.64 -24.16 2.50
CA LEU A 208 -1.75 -23.76 3.89
C LEU A 208 -0.37 -23.78 4.54
N SER A 209 -0.04 -22.74 5.29
CA SER A 209 1.25 -22.66 5.99
C SER A 209 1.12 -21.95 7.33
N ILE A 210 2.02 -22.23 8.26
CA ILE A 210 2.06 -21.53 9.55
C ILE A 210 2.60 -20.12 9.32
N HIS A 211 1.83 -19.13 9.73
CA HIS A 211 2.22 -17.73 9.74
C HIS A 211 3.28 -17.49 10.82
N LYS A 212 4.34 -16.76 10.46
CA LYS A 212 5.37 -16.32 11.39
C LYS A 212 5.46 -14.79 11.37
N PRO A 213 5.51 -14.11 12.53
CA PRO A 213 5.62 -12.65 12.57
C PRO A 213 6.85 -12.09 11.83
N GLU A 214 7.92 -12.86 11.72
CA GLU A 214 9.14 -12.50 10.97
C GLU A 214 8.92 -12.39 9.45
N ASP A 215 7.89 -13.06 8.93
CA ASP A 215 7.50 -12.99 7.53
C ASP A 215 6.70 -11.72 7.21
N GLU A 216 6.30 -10.92 8.21
CA GLU A 216 5.50 -9.71 8.00
C GLU A 216 6.32 -8.51 7.53
N LEU A 217 5.73 -7.74 6.62
CA LEU A 217 6.23 -6.45 6.19
C LEU A 217 5.74 -5.38 7.16
N LEU A 218 6.67 -4.71 7.87
CA LEU A 218 6.34 -3.73 8.91
C LEU A 218 5.54 -2.53 8.40
N HIS A 219 5.81 -2.11 7.16
CA HIS A 219 5.19 -0.96 6.52
C HIS A 219 4.74 -1.35 5.12
N PRO A 220 3.56 -2.00 4.99
CA PRO A 220 3.07 -2.40 3.69
C PRO A 220 2.72 -1.18 2.83
N PRO A 221 3.22 -1.10 1.58
CA PRO A 221 2.81 -0.06 0.66
C PRO A 221 1.34 -0.23 0.31
N LYS A 222 0.65 0.89 0.06
CA LYS A 222 -0.71 0.87 -0.49
C LYS A 222 -0.61 0.62 -2.00
N LEU A 223 -0.77 -0.63 -2.40
CA LEU A 223 -0.75 -1.06 -3.80
C LEU A 223 -2.12 -1.61 -4.19
N ARG A 224 -2.33 -1.77 -5.50
CA ARG A 224 -3.49 -2.49 -6.04
C ARG A 224 -3.52 -3.91 -5.47
N MET A 225 -4.67 -4.32 -4.95
CA MET A 225 -4.94 -5.70 -4.55
C MET A 225 -5.52 -6.46 -5.76
N ILE A 226 -5.06 -7.68 -5.98
CA ILE A 226 -5.59 -8.61 -6.97
C ILE A 226 -6.20 -9.78 -6.20
N ASP A 227 -7.42 -10.16 -6.55
CA ASP A 227 -8.08 -11.34 -5.99
C ASP A 227 -7.71 -12.60 -6.79
N PRO A 228 -7.64 -13.78 -6.14
CA PRO A 228 -7.39 -15.03 -6.84
C PRO A 228 -8.53 -15.37 -7.81
N PRO A 229 -8.27 -16.11 -8.90
CA PRO A 229 -9.31 -16.51 -9.84
C PRO A 229 -10.33 -17.48 -9.20
N GLY A 230 -11.63 -17.21 -9.32
CA GLY A 230 -12.74 -18.13 -8.98
C GLY A 230 -12.85 -18.61 -7.52
N GLU A 231 -13.52 -19.76 -7.31
CA GLU A 231 -13.67 -20.46 -6.00
C GLU A 231 -12.37 -21.13 -5.51
N SER A 232 -11.24 -20.40 -5.50
CA SER A 232 -9.93 -20.93 -5.09
C SER A 232 -9.74 -21.02 -3.57
N TRP A 233 -10.74 -20.62 -2.80
CA TRP A 233 -10.70 -20.63 -1.35
C TRP A 233 -11.06 -22.01 -0.79
N THR A 234 -10.30 -22.46 0.20
CA THR A 234 -10.54 -23.70 0.91
C THR A 234 -11.56 -23.49 2.03
N ASP A 235 -12.52 -24.39 2.18
CA ASP A 235 -13.39 -24.39 3.37
C ASP A 235 -12.63 -24.93 4.60
N LEU A 236 -11.92 -24.03 5.28
CA LEU A 236 -11.17 -24.36 6.49
C LEU A 236 -12.07 -24.69 7.69
N ARG A 237 -13.34 -24.27 7.68
CA ARG A 237 -14.30 -24.63 8.73
C ARG A 237 -14.62 -26.11 8.71
N GLY A 238 -14.49 -26.75 7.55
CA GLY A 238 -14.57 -28.21 7.39
C GLY A 238 -13.37 -28.99 7.96
N MET A 239 -12.36 -28.32 8.53
CA MET A 239 -11.14 -28.93 9.06
C MET A 239 -10.49 -29.91 8.08
N PRO A 240 -10.03 -29.42 6.91
CA PRO A 240 -9.43 -30.28 5.90
C PRO A 240 -8.21 -31.00 6.46
N THR A 241 -7.93 -32.19 5.93
CA THR A 241 -6.86 -33.07 6.44
C THR A 241 -5.49 -32.39 6.46
N ASP A 242 -5.23 -31.49 5.51
CA ASP A 242 -3.96 -30.77 5.42
C ASP A 242 -3.80 -29.74 6.54
N LEU A 243 -4.90 -29.10 6.97
CA LEU A 243 -4.91 -28.25 8.17
C LEU A 243 -4.61 -29.07 9.42
N LEU A 244 -5.29 -30.21 9.61
CA LEU A 244 -5.07 -31.07 10.79
C LEU A 244 -3.61 -31.54 10.89
N LYS A 245 -3.04 -32.02 9.78
CA LYS A 245 -1.64 -32.43 9.71
C LYS A 245 -0.66 -31.28 9.99
N LEU A 246 -1.02 -30.06 9.59
CA LEU A 246 -0.20 -28.87 9.83
C LEU A 246 -0.19 -28.46 11.31
N LEU A 247 -1.29 -28.73 12.03
CA LEU A 247 -1.47 -28.35 13.43
C LEU A 247 -1.00 -29.44 14.42
N ASP A 248 -0.94 -30.70 13.99
CA ASP A 248 -0.38 -31.81 14.77
C ASP A 248 1.10 -31.56 15.15
N GLN A 249 1.44 -31.82 16.40
CA GLN A 249 2.79 -31.61 16.93
C GLN A 249 3.46 -32.92 17.35
N ARG A 250 4.78 -32.97 17.20
CA ARG A 250 5.62 -34.00 17.85
C ARG A 250 6.32 -33.38 19.04
N LYS A 251 5.99 -33.88 20.24
CA LYS A 251 6.60 -33.42 21.49
C LYS A 251 7.46 -34.51 22.10
N GLN A 252 8.40 -34.09 22.91
CA GLN A 252 9.25 -34.99 23.66
C GLN A 252 8.43 -35.61 24.80
N GLY A 253 8.32 -36.94 24.84
CA GLY A 253 7.70 -37.66 25.94
C GLY A 253 8.58 -37.67 27.19
N GLU A 254 8.03 -38.11 28.31
CA GLU A 254 8.81 -38.31 29.52
C GLU A 254 9.87 -39.40 29.30
N PRO A 255 11.08 -39.25 29.84
CA PRO A 255 12.11 -40.28 29.72
C PRO A 255 11.63 -41.55 30.43
N ASP A 256 11.68 -42.69 29.72
CA ASP A 256 11.43 -44.00 30.33
C ASP A 256 12.35 -44.16 31.53
N SER A 257 11.77 -44.19 32.74
CA SER A 257 12.52 -44.39 33.98
C SER A 257 12.84 -45.88 34.13
N ASP A 258 13.64 -46.43 33.23
CA ASP A 258 14.20 -47.76 33.39
C ASP A 258 15.71 -47.68 33.63
N THR A 259 16.12 -48.25 34.75
CA THR A 259 17.46 -48.26 35.37
C THR A 259 18.60 -48.69 34.42
N GLY A 260 19.05 -47.79 33.55
CA GLY A 260 20.20 -47.99 32.66
C GLY A 260 20.87 -46.68 32.22
N PRO A 261 22.13 -46.70 31.75
CA PRO A 261 22.93 -45.50 31.44
C PRO A 261 22.50 -44.77 30.16
N VAL A 262 21.44 -45.23 29.49
CA VAL A 262 20.92 -44.66 28.24
C VAL A 262 19.44 -44.37 28.43
N SER A 263 19.10 -43.09 28.64
CA SER A 263 17.72 -42.62 28.59
C SER A 263 17.35 -42.41 27.12
N SER A 264 16.47 -43.26 26.59
CA SER A 264 15.83 -43.00 25.30
C SER A 264 14.69 -42.02 25.50
N ILE A 265 14.68 -40.98 24.69
CA ILE A 265 13.66 -39.95 24.69
C ILE A 265 12.79 -40.20 23.45
N MET A 266 11.55 -40.62 23.66
CA MET A 266 10.61 -40.88 22.56
C MET A 266 9.84 -39.62 22.18
N LEU A 267 9.61 -39.41 20.88
CA LEU A 267 8.72 -38.35 20.40
C LEU A 267 7.29 -38.90 20.32
N GLU A 268 6.36 -38.15 20.90
CA GLU A 268 4.95 -38.49 20.98
C GLU A 268 4.12 -37.54 20.12
N TRP A 269 3.05 -38.08 19.53
CA TRP A 269 2.11 -37.30 18.73
C TRP A 269 1.09 -36.62 19.64
N TRP A 270 0.99 -35.31 19.47
CA TRP A 270 -0.06 -34.47 20.04
C TRP A 270 -0.93 -33.99 18.89
N ARG A 271 -2.19 -34.42 18.88
CA ARG A 271 -3.11 -34.18 17.76
C ARG A 271 -4.19 -33.19 18.11
N LEU A 272 -4.56 -32.33 17.18
CA LEU A 272 -5.64 -31.38 17.40
C LEU A 272 -6.96 -32.09 17.64
N ASP A 273 -7.73 -31.62 18.61
CA ASP A 273 -9.12 -32.00 18.83
C ASP A 273 -10.05 -31.09 18.00
N PRO A 274 -10.65 -31.58 16.90
CA PRO A 274 -11.48 -30.74 16.03
C PRO A 274 -12.69 -30.15 16.75
N ASP A 275 -13.26 -30.92 17.69
CA ASP A 275 -14.44 -30.53 18.46
C ASP A 275 -14.17 -29.38 19.45
N SER A 276 -12.90 -29.18 19.83
CA SER A 276 -12.50 -28.09 20.73
C SER A 276 -12.05 -26.83 19.98
N THR A 277 -12.16 -26.80 18.65
CA THR A 277 -11.48 -25.79 17.83
C THR A 277 -12.42 -24.66 17.43
N SER A 278 -11.91 -23.43 17.47
CA SER A 278 -12.55 -22.23 16.92
C SER A 278 -11.64 -21.56 15.90
N LEU A 279 -12.24 -20.99 14.84
CA LEU A 279 -11.51 -20.23 13.82
C LEU A 279 -12.00 -18.80 13.78
N SER A 280 -11.06 -17.86 13.61
CA SER A 280 -11.35 -16.51 13.17
C SER A 280 -10.57 -16.16 11.92
N GLU A 281 -11.18 -15.35 11.05
CA GLU A 281 -10.64 -14.96 9.76
C GLU A 281 -10.12 -13.51 9.81
N GLY A 282 -8.96 -13.29 9.22
CA GLY A 282 -8.34 -11.99 8.98
C GLY A 282 -7.84 -11.87 7.55
N SER A 283 -7.65 -10.64 7.09
CA SER A 283 -7.11 -10.36 5.75
C SER A 283 -5.58 -10.40 5.74
N LEU A 284 -5.02 -11.05 4.72
CA LEU A 284 -3.59 -11.14 4.46
C LEU A 284 -3.30 -10.71 3.02
N ALA A 285 -2.16 -10.07 2.81
CA ALA A 285 -1.67 -9.72 1.49
C ALA A 285 -0.31 -10.36 1.20
N ILE A 286 -0.16 -10.93 0.02
CA ILE A 286 1.10 -11.49 -0.47
C ILE A 286 1.68 -10.56 -1.53
N PRO A 287 2.94 -10.11 -1.45
CA PRO A 287 3.54 -9.30 -2.50
C PRO A 287 3.58 -10.05 -3.84
N GLY A 288 3.35 -9.34 -4.93
CA GLY A 288 3.49 -9.85 -6.28
C GLY A 288 3.79 -8.76 -7.29
N TRP A 289 3.94 -9.16 -8.55
CA TRP A 289 4.17 -8.25 -9.66
C TRP A 289 3.33 -8.65 -10.86
N ILE A 290 2.68 -7.70 -11.48
CA ILE A 290 2.14 -7.87 -12.82
C ILE A 290 3.32 -7.78 -13.79
N ILE A 291 3.45 -8.78 -14.66
CA ILE A 291 4.48 -8.84 -15.69
C ILE A 291 3.78 -8.77 -17.04
N ASP A 292 4.19 -7.80 -17.84
CA ASP A 292 3.84 -7.64 -19.25
C ASP A 292 5.11 -7.79 -20.08
N ALA A 293 5.21 -8.95 -20.74
CA ALA A 293 6.36 -9.34 -21.55
C ALA A 293 5.91 -9.48 -23.01
N ASP A 294 6.71 -8.99 -23.95
CA ASP A 294 6.37 -8.94 -25.37
C ASP A 294 5.87 -10.29 -25.91
N GLY A 295 4.60 -10.32 -26.34
CA GLY A 295 3.97 -11.49 -26.96
C GLY A 295 3.36 -12.52 -25.99
N LEU A 296 3.32 -12.21 -24.69
CA LEU A 296 2.63 -13.01 -23.67
C LEU A 296 1.47 -12.22 -23.06
N GLU A 297 0.44 -12.93 -22.63
CA GLU A 297 -0.62 -12.34 -21.81
C GLU A 297 -0.07 -11.87 -20.47
N THR A 298 -0.62 -10.76 -19.98
CA THR A 298 -0.31 -10.19 -18.68
C THR A 298 -0.57 -11.21 -17.56
N ARG A 299 0.40 -11.42 -16.67
CA ARG A 299 0.33 -12.42 -15.60
C ARG A 299 0.83 -11.87 -14.28
N ALA A 300 0.32 -12.40 -13.17
CA ALA A 300 0.81 -12.09 -11.84
C ALA A 300 1.91 -13.07 -11.42
N LEU A 301 3.09 -12.53 -11.10
CA LEU A 301 4.16 -13.23 -10.38
C LEU A 301 3.88 -13.19 -8.89
N HIS A 302 3.82 -14.36 -8.27
CA HIS A 302 3.64 -14.50 -6.82
C HIS A 302 4.97 -14.38 -6.07
N GLY A 303 5.12 -13.34 -5.26
CA GLY A 303 6.40 -12.92 -4.70
C GLY A 303 6.95 -13.77 -3.57
N ARG A 304 6.25 -14.84 -3.16
CA ARG A 304 6.80 -15.84 -2.22
C ARG A 304 7.18 -17.18 -2.85
N ASN A 305 6.58 -17.55 -3.98
CA ASN A 305 6.74 -18.88 -4.58
C ASN A 305 7.30 -18.85 -6.01
N GLY A 306 7.36 -17.67 -6.64
CA GLY A 306 7.97 -17.46 -7.95
C GLY A 306 7.17 -18.04 -9.13
N ARG A 307 5.91 -18.41 -8.93
CA ARG A 307 5.01 -18.92 -9.98
C ARG A 307 4.23 -17.77 -10.61
N LEU A 308 3.86 -17.98 -11.88
CA LEU A 308 2.99 -17.08 -12.64
C LEU A 308 1.55 -17.57 -12.56
N TYR A 309 0.64 -16.63 -12.43
CA TYR A 309 -0.80 -16.86 -12.38
C TYR A 309 -1.50 -15.98 -13.41
N GLU A 310 -2.54 -16.53 -14.02
CA GLU A 310 -3.44 -15.76 -14.85
C GLU A 310 -4.28 -14.84 -13.96
N ILE A 311 -4.55 -13.65 -14.46
CA ILE A 311 -5.35 -12.62 -13.80
C ILE A 311 -6.46 -12.22 -14.76
N GLU A 312 -7.67 -12.06 -14.23
CA GLU A 312 -8.82 -11.53 -14.97
C GLU A 312 -8.86 -9.99 -14.89
#